data_AF-A0A9N9XHU3-F1
#
_entry.id   AF-A0A9N9XHU3-F1
#
_cell.length_a   1.000
_cell.length_b   1.000
_cell.length_c   1.000
_cell.angle_alpha   90.00
_cell.angle_beta   90.00
_cell.angle_gamma   90.00
#
_symmetry.space_group_name_H-M   'P 1'
#
loop_
_entity.id
_entity.type
_entity.pdbx_description
1 polymer ?
#
loop_
_entity_poly.entity_id
_entity_poly.type
_entity_poly.pdbx_seq_one_letter_code
_entity_poly.pdbx_strand_id
1 'polypeptide(L)'
;MDNSNNEVYTIGICKEMCPSSEARLREKQGLLHILEVVPGTEHHKNPKADLKRVVKEFTRSAAGKSFLITENLRPPDVLLKTINYLLDECCEEAINTFDPHINNTHLQECLKRLLCTYDYFDNLEKSSKQEISSDFLVESRPYFESLSSLVKTSMRICLNYVNRNISKVIKLFKQLPLSLQMIAFLHLPEIRRTTLKIMASAYHSKNLTFPLDVLSDMLLYNCVDELIRDCNYYGLKIQQNGVQFMKTDFLEDKAKVKPRRSEEIDKTLKDTDISMFLLYGDH
;
A
#
# COMPACT_ATOMS: atom_id res chain seq x y z
N MET A 1 -36.63 5.40 -35.80
CA MET A 1 -36.29 3.97 -35.75
C MET A 1 -35.05 3.88 -34.90
N ASP A 2 -35.26 3.42 -33.66
CA ASP A 2 -34.27 3.39 -32.58
C ASP A 2 -33.06 2.53 -32.95
N ASN A 3 -31.89 3.15 -33.00
CA ASN A 3 -30.61 2.44 -32.90
C ASN A 3 -30.16 2.52 -31.44
N SER A 4 -30.84 1.80 -30.56
CA SER A 4 -30.29 1.43 -29.26
C SER A 4 -29.29 0.31 -29.52
N ASN A 5 -28.00 0.65 -29.59
CA ASN A 5 -26.92 -0.32 -29.44
C ASN A 5 -27.12 -1.01 -28.08
N ASN A 6 -27.69 -2.21 -28.10
CA ASN A 6 -27.91 -3.01 -26.91
C ASN A 6 -26.55 -3.62 -26.52
N GLU A 7 -25.69 -2.82 -25.89
CA GLU A 7 -24.43 -3.30 -25.32
C GLU A 7 -24.75 -4.37 -24.28
N VAL A 8 -24.41 -5.62 -24.58
CA VAL A 8 -24.62 -6.74 -23.66
C VAL A 8 -23.50 -6.73 -22.62
N TYR A 9 -23.80 -6.26 -21.42
CA TYR A 9 -22.90 -6.33 -20.28
C TYR A 9 -23.00 -7.68 -19.57
N THR A 10 -21.85 -8.23 -19.16
CA THR A 10 -21.79 -9.48 -18.37
C THR A 10 -22.11 -9.17 -16.91
N ILE A 11 -23.14 -9.80 -16.36
CA ILE A 11 -23.54 -9.64 -14.96
C ILE A 11 -23.12 -10.89 -14.18
N GLY A 12 -22.32 -10.68 -13.13
CA GLY A 12 -21.94 -11.76 -12.21
C GLY A 12 -23.09 -12.16 -11.29
N ILE A 13 -23.27 -13.46 -11.08
CA ILE A 13 -24.35 -14.01 -10.24
C ILE A 13 -23.84 -14.80 -9.03
N CYS A 14 -22.52 -14.85 -8.79
CA CYS A 14 -21.96 -15.51 -7.62
C CYS A 14 -22.30 -14.75 -6.34
N LYS A 15 -23.24 -15.26 -5.53
CA LYS A 15 -23.68 -14.63 -4.28
C LYS A 15 -22.77 -14.87 -3.07
N GLU A 16 -21.76 -15.73 -3.22
CA GLU A 16 -20.76 -16.05 -2.20
C GLU A 16 -19.38 -15.43 -2.52
N MET A 17 -18.50 -15.35 -1.51
CA MET A 17 -17.15 -14.82 -1.67
C MET A 17 -16.26 -15.71 -2.56
N CYS A 18 -16.62 -16.99 -2.71
CA CYS A 18 -16.02 -17.94 -3.65
C CYS A 18 -17.13 -18.80 -4.30
N PRO A 19 -17.06 -19.06 -5.62
CA PRO A 19 -17.97 -20.01 -6.28
C PRO A 19 -17.90 -21.40 -5.63
N SER A 20 -19.05 -22.04 -5.37
CA SER A 20 -19.07 -23.34 -4.69
C SER A 20 -18.34 -24.45 -5.46
N SER A 21 -18.29 -24.34 -6.79
CA SER A 21 -17.50 -25.24 -7.65
C SER A 21 -16.01 -25.14 -7.38
N GLU A 22 -15.49 -23.92 -7.22
CA GLU A 22 -14.10 -23.63 -6.91
C GLU A 22 -13.73 -24.07 -5.48
N ALA A 23 -14.56 -23.73 -4.49
CA ALA A 23 -14.35 -24.15 -3.10
C ALA A 23 -14.27 -25.68 -2.97
N ARG A 24 -15.18 -26.41 -3.64
CA ARG A 24 -15.17 -27.89 -3.66
C ARG A 24 -13.95 -28.47 -4.38
N LEU A 25 -13.49 -27.81 -5.45
CA LEU A 25 -12.29 -28.23 -6.17
C LEU A 25 -11.05 -28.07 -5.26
N ARG A 26 -10.91 -26.91 -4.62
CA ARG A 26 -9.79 -26.62 -3.70
C ARG A 26 -9.81 -27.52 -2.47
N GLU A 27 -10.98 -27.85 -1.93
CA GLU A 27 -11.13 -28.85 -0.86
C GLU A 27 -10.61 -30.22 -1.30
N LYS A 28 -11.05 -30.71 -2.46
CA LYS A 28 -10.63 -32.04 -2.99
C LYS A 28 -9.15 -32.11 -3.31
N GLN A 29 -8.55 -30.99 -3.71
CA GLN A 29 -7.14 -30.91 -4.10
C GLN A 29 -6.21 -30.55 -2.93
N GLY A 30 -6.75 -30.25 -1.74
CA GLY A 30 -5.96 -29.83 -0.59
C GLY A 30 -5.29 -28.46 -0.78
N LEU A 31 -5.95 -27.55 -1.52
CA LEU A 31 -5.44 -26.21 -1.87
C LEU A 31 -6.08 -25.08 -1.05
N LEU A 32 -6.80 -25.41 0.03
CA LEU A 32 -7.41 -24.43 0.92
C LEU A 32 -6.34 -23.84 1.84
N HIS A 33 -6.37 -22.52 2.03
CA HIS A 33 -5.56 -21.86 3.05
C HIS A 33 -6.15 -22.13 4.45
N ILE A 34 -5.32 -22.02 5.50
CA ILE A 34 -5.74 -22.25 6.89
C ILE A 34 -6.87 -21.31 7.35
N LEU A 35 -6.95 -20.14 6.73
CA LEU A 35 -8.00 -19.15 6.99
C LEU A 35 -9.30 -19.44 6.24
N GLU A 36 -9.31 -20.39 5.31
CA GLU A 36 -10.47 -20.72 4.45
C GLU A 36 -11.17 -22.01 4.89
N VAL A 37 -10.65 -22.67 5.94
CA VAL A 37 -11.18 -23.94 6.43
C VAL A 37 -12.05 -23.75 7.66
N VAL A 38 -12.89 -24.75 7.93
CA VAL A 38 -13.71 -24.80 9.14
C VAL A 38 -12.80 -24.82 10.36
N PRO A 39 -12.99 -23.92 11.35
CA PRO A 39 -12.23 -23.92 12.59
C PRO A 39 -12.16 -25.29 13.25
N GLY A 40 -10.98 -25.68 13.71
CA GLY A 40 -10.71 -26.99 14.30
C GLY A 40 -10.42 -28.10 13.29
N THR A 41 -10.44 -27.80 11.97
CA THR A 41 -10.06 -28.76 10.92
C THR A 41 -8.70 -28.48 10.29
N GLU A 42 -7.99 -27.45 10.75
CA GLU A 42 -6.75 -26.91 10.16
C GLU A 42 -5.65 -27.96 10.01
N HIS A 43 -5.53 -28.85 11.00
CA HIS A 43 -4.51 -29.89 11.03
C HIS A 43 -5.01 -31.25 10.53
N HIS A 44 -6.24 -31.32 10.05
CA HIS A 44 -6.77 -32.57 9.49
C HIS A 44 -6.08 -32.89 8.17
N LYS A 45 -5.96 -34.18 7.86
CA LYS A 45 -5.43 -34.63 6.56
C LYS A 45 -6.22 -34.08 5.36
N ASN A 46 -7.52 -33.86 5.57
CA ASN A 46 -8.44 -33.28 4.59
C ASN A 46 -9.27 -32.19 5.30
N PRO A 47 -8.76 -30.96 5.43
CA PRO A 47 -9.50 -29.87 6.05
C PRO A 47 -10.73 -29.52 5.19
N LYS A 48 -11.80 -29.07 5.83
CA LYS A 48 -13.09 -28.79 5.15
C LYS A 48 -13.20 -27.33 4.80
N ALA A 49 -13.66 -27.01 3.59
CA ALA A 49 -13.92 -25.64 3.16
C ALA A 49 -15.04 -25.03 4.02
N ASP A 50 -14.79 -23.86 4.59
CA ASP A 50 -15.86 -23.04 5.16
C ASP A 50 -16.33 -22.06 4.08
N LEU A 51 -17.53 -22.28 3.53
CA LEU A 51 -18.10 -21.42 2.49
C LEU A 51 -18.23 -19.95 2.92
N LYS A 52 -18.22 -19.66 4.22
CA LYS A 52 -18.22 -18.29 4.75
C LYS A 52 -16.84 -17.64 4.80
N ARG A 53 -15.76 -18.40 4.56
CA ARG A 53 -14.37 -17.96 4.67
C ARG A 53 -13.58 -18.10 3.37
N VAL A 54 -13.93 -19.07 2.52
CA VAL A 54 -13.25 -19.26 1.23
C VAL A 54 -13.46 -18.04 0.35
N VAL A 55 -12.36 -17.49 -0.16
CA VAL A 55 -12.38 -16.36 -1.09
C VAL A 55 -11.92 -16.85 -2.46
N LYS A 56 -12.57 -16.36 -3.51
CA LYS A 56 -12.19 -16.68 -4.89
C LYS A 56 -10.70 -16.39 -5.14
N GLU A 57 -9.97 -17.39 -5.60
CA GLU A 57 -8.55 -17.28 -5.93
C GLU A 57 -8.34 -16.40 -7.17
N PHE A 58 -7.29 -15.58 -7.15
CA PHE A 58 -6.87 -14.86 -8.34
C PHE A 58 -6.40 -15.84 -9.42
N THR A 59 -6.96 -15.75 -10.62
CA THR A 59 -6.52 -16.55 -11.76
C THR A 59 -6.02 -15.65 -12.88
N ARG A 60 -4.76 -15.86 -13.29
CA ARG A 60 -4.18 -15.15 -14.43
C ARG A 60 -4.91 -15.48 -15.73
N SER A 61 -4.95 -14.51 -16.64
CA SER A 61 -5.36 -14.69 -18.03
C SER A 61 -4.43 -15.68 -18.72
N ALA A 62 -4.92 -16.89 -18.99
CA ALA A 62 -4.22 -17.93 -19.75
C ALA A 62 -5.05 -18.31 -20.98
N ALA A 63 -4.39 -18.67 -22.07
CA ALA A 63 -5.06 -19.07 -23.31
C ALA A 63 -6.08 -20.19 -23.03
N GLY A 64 -7.34 -20.00 -23.46
CA GLY A 64 -8.42 -20.98 -23.33
C GLY A 64 -9.30 -20.88 -22.07
N LYS A 65 -9.00 -20.01 -21.10
CA LYS A 65 -9.94 -19.71 -20.00
C LYS A 65 -10.94 -18.63 -20.42
N SER A 66 -12.24 -18.95 -20.38
CA SER A 66 -13.31 -17.96 -20.52
C SER A 66 -13.51 -17.23 -19.19
N PHE A 67 -13.20 -15.93 -19.15
CA PHE A 67 -13.32 -15.10 -17.95
C PHE A 67 -14.73 -14.54 -17.73
N LEU A 68 -15.66 -14.81 -18.64
CA LEU A 68 -17.03 -14.27 -18.64
C LEU A 68 -18.07 -15.27 -18.11
N ILE A 69 -17.64 -16.29 -17.36
CA ILE A 69 -18.56 -17.24 -16.71
C ILE A 69 -19.26 -16.50 -15.57
N THR A 70 -20.53 -16.16 -15.76
CA THR A 70 -21.33 -15.33 -14.85
C THR A 70 -21.44 -15.96 -13.46
N GLU A 71 -21.51 -17.29 -13.37
CA GLU A 71 -21.54 -18.05 -12.12
C GLU A 71 -20.25 -17.90 -11.29
N ASN A 72 -19.14 -17.53 -11.93
CA ASN A 72 -17.86 -17.32 -11.27
C ASN A 72 -17.60 -15.85 -10.95
N LEU A 73 -18.43 -14.92 -11.43
CA LEU A 73 -18.27 -13.49 -11.23
C LEU A 73 -19.13 -13.02 -10.04
N ARG A 74 -18.49 -12.35 -9.09
CA ARG A 74 -19.15 -11.75 -7.93
C ARG A 74 -19.75 -10.39 -8.33
N PRO A 75 -21.04 -10.11 -8.02
CA PRO A 75 -21.60 -8.79 -8.19
C PRO A 75 -21.02 -7.78 -7.17
N PRO A 76 -21.20 -6.46 -7.37
CA PRO A 76 -20.56 -5.43 -6.55
C PRO A 76 -20.82 -5.53 -5.04
N ASP A 77 -22.03 -5.87 -4.63
CA ASP A 77 -22.42 -6.08 -3.23
C ASP A 77 -21.59 -7.20 -2.56
N VAL A 78 -21.35 -8.29 -3.30
CA VAL A 78 -20.55 -9.43 -2.82
C VAL A 78 -19.06 -9.12 -2.85
N LEU A 79 -18.58 -8.32 -3.81
CA LEU A 79 -17.20 -7.83 -3.81
C LEU A 79 -16.92 -6.98 -2.57
N LEU A 80 -17.82 -6.04 -2.24
CA LEU A 80 -17.70 -5.21 -1.05
C LEU A 80 -17.71 -6.07 0.22
N LYS A 81 -18.65 -7.02 0.34
CA LYS A 81 -18.69 -8.00 1.44
C LYS A 81 -17.38 -8.77 1.57
N THR A 82 -16.77 -9.16 0.44
CA THR A 82 -15.50 -9.89 0.43
C THR A 82 -14.36 -9.02 0.96
N ILE A 83 -14.28 -7.77 0.52
CA ILE A 83 -13.26 -6.84 1.00
C ILE A 83 -13.41 -6.61 2.50
N ASN A 84 -14.62 -6.35 3.00
CA ASN A 84 -14.86 -6.18 4.44
C ASN A 84 -14.36 -7.40 5.24
N TYR A 85 -14.70 -8.62 4.81
CA TYR A 85 -14.22 -9.84 5.44
C TYR A 85 -12.68 -9.95 5.46
N LEU A 86 -12.02 -9.65 4.33
CA LEU A 86 -10.55 -9.71 4.26
C LEU A 86 -9.88 -8.67 5.17
N LEU A 87 -10.50 -7.49 5.31
CA LEU A 87 -10.00 -6.44 6.19
C LEU A 87 -10.17 -6.80 7.67
N ASP A 88 -11.31 -7.38 8.03
CA ASP A 88 -11.63 -7.76 9.41
C ASP A 88 -10.82 -8.98 9.89
N GLU A 89 -10.60 -9.98 9.04
CA GLU A 89 -10.13 -11.31 9.47
C GLU A 89 -8.71 -11.67 8.98
N CYS A 90 -8.15 -10.94 8.00
CA CYS A 90 -6.91 -11.37 7.31
C CYS A 90 -5.78 -10.33 7.28
N CYS A 91 -5.90 -9.18 7.96
CA CYS A 91 -4.97 -8.05 7.82
C CYS A 91 -3.76 -8.01 8.77
N GLU A 92 -3.57 -9.00 9.64
CA GLU A 92 -2.54 -8.95 10.70
C GLU A 92 -1.13 -9.39 10.27
N GLU A 93 -1.00 -10.00 9.09
CA GLU A 93 0.28 -10.55 8.62
C GLU A 93 1.31 -9.48 8.23
N ALA A 94 2.58 -9.73 8.54
CA ALA A 94 3.65 -8.78 8.24
C ALA A 94 3.89 -8.64 6.72
N ILE A 95 4.09 -7.41 6.23
CA ILE A 95 4.31 -7.14 4.79
C ILE A 95 5.49 -7.92 4.18
N ASN A 96 6.48 -8.27 5.01
CA ASN A 96 7.67 -9.00 4.59
C ASN A 96 7.40 -10.50 4.31
N THR A 97 6.22 -11.00 4.66
CA THR A 97 5.75 -12.37 4.33
C THR A 97 5.37 -12.48 2.86
N PHE A 98 5.07 -11.35 2.20
CA PHE A 98 4.57 -11.33 0.82
C PHE A 98 5.65 -10.97 -0.20
N ASP A 99 5.47 -11.42 -1.44
CA ASP A 99 6.37 -11.07 -2.54
C ASP A 99 6.24 -9.58 -2.92
N PRO A 100 7.31 -8.77 -2.77
CA PRO A 100 7.24 -7.34 -3.03
C PRO A 100 6.97 -7.00 -4.51
N HIS A 101 7.41 -7.83 -5.45
CA HIS A 101 7.24 -7.56 -6.87
C HIS A 101 5.78 -7.78 -7.29
N ILE A 102 5.17 -8.86 -6.83
CA ILE A 102 3.75 -9.16 -7.08
C ILE A 102 2.87 -8.07 -6.45
N ASN A 103 3.11 -7.74 -5.18
CA ASN A 103 2.31 -6.72 -4.48
C ASN A 103 2.40 -5.34 -5.16
N ASN A 104 3.60 -4.91 -5.55
CA ASN A 104 3.77 -3.66 -6.28
C ASN A 104 3.10 -3.71 -7.66
N THR A 105 3.18 -4.83 -8.37
CA THR A 105 2.53 -4.99 -9.68
C THR A 105 1.01 -4.84 -9.56
N HIS A 106 0.38 -5.54 -8.61
CA HIS A 106 -1.07 -5.43 -8.39
C HIS A 106 -1.48 -4.03 -7.92
N LEU A 107 -0.70 -3.40 -7.04
CA LEU A 107 -0.95 -2.04 -6.60
C LEU A 107 -0.95 -1.05 -7.78
N GLN A 108 0.05 -1.14 -8.67
CA GLN A 108 0.12 -0.25 -9.84
C GLN A 108 -1.04 -0.47 -10.81
N GLU A 109 -1.46 -1.72 -11.04
CA GLU A 109 -2.64 -2.01 -11.87
C GLU A 109 -3.94 -1.46 -11.25
N CYS A 110 -4.13 -1.61 -9.94
CA CYS A 110 -5.25 -1.02 -9.22
C CYS A 110 -5.28 0.51 -9.34
N LEU A 111 -4.14 1.18 -9.11
CA LEU A 111 -4.02 2.64 -9.22
C LEU A 111 -4.28 3.12 -10.65
N LYS A 112 -3.73 2.43 -11.65
CA LYS A 112 -3.96 2.74 -13.07
C LYS A 112 -5.44 2.60 -13.43
N ARG A 113 -6.10 1.53 -12.97
CA ARG A 113 -7.54 1.32 -13.21
C ARG A 113 -8.37 2.44 -12.59
N LEU A 114 -8.04 2.82 -11.36
CA LEU A 114 -8.69 3.93 -10.65
C LEU A 114 -8.53 5.26 -11.42
N LEU A 115 -7.33 5.57 -11.91
CA LEU A 115 -7.08 6.76 -12.74
C LEU A 115 -7.94 6.76 -14.00
N CYS A 116 -7.99 5.65 -14.74
CA CYS A 116 -8.85 5.55 -15.93
C CYS A 116 -10.34 5.71 -15.58
N THR A 117 -10.78 5.24 -14.41
CA THR A 117 -12.15 5.45 -13.93
C THR A 117 -12.43 6.92 -13.66
N TYR A 118 -11.52 7.65 -13.02
CA TYR A 118 -11.65 9.10 -12.84
C TYR A 118 -11.70 9.85 -14.17
N ASP A 119 -10.79 9.55 -15.10
CA ASP A 119 -10.79 10.17 -16.43
C ASP A 119 -12.11 9.94 -17.18
N TYR A 120 -12.70 8.74 -17.04
CA TYR A 120 -13.99 8.43 -17.64
C TYR A 120 -15.11 9.31 -17.05
N PHE A 121 -15.19 9.45 -15.73
CA PHE A 121 -16.18 10.30 -15.07
C PHE A 121 -16.00 11.78 -15.41
N ASP A 122 -14.76 12.29 -15.41
CA ASP A 122 -14.43 13.66 -15.82
C ASP A 122 -14.89 13.95 -17.26
N ASN A 123 -14.76 12.97 -18.16
CA ASN A 123 -15.21 13.10 -19.55
C ASN A 123 -16.73 13.04 -19.66
N LEU A 124 -17.39 12.18 -18.88
CA LEU A 124 -18.85 12.17 -18.79
C LEU A 124 -19.39 13.55 -18.37
N GLU A 125 -18.84 14.16 -17.32
CA GLU A 125 -19.24 15.51 -16.87
C GLU A 125 -19.10 16.58 -17.96
N LYS A 126 -17.96 16.57 -18.68
CA LYS A 126 -17.68 17.53 -19.76
C LYS A 126 -18.62 17.36 -20.96
N SER A 127 -19.03 16.12 -21.25
CA SER A 127 -19.96 15.78 -22.32
C SER A 127 -21.41 16.04 -21.92
N SER A 128 -21.78 15.86 -20.65
CA SER A 128 -23.13 16.04 -20.12
C SER A 128 -23.40 17.47 -19.62
N LYS A 129 -22.96 18.50 -20.35
CA LYS A 129 -23.13 19.93 -20.00
C LYS A 129 -24.59 20.39 -19.80
N GLN A 130 -25.58 19.51 -19.87
CA GLN A 130 -26.96 19.74 -19.45
C GLN A 130 -27.39 18.59 -18.53
N GLU A 131 -27.61 18.93 -17.25
CA GLU A 131 -28.43 18.19 -16.30
C GLU A 131 -27.97 16.79 -15.82
N ILE A 132 -26.71 16.64 -15.41
CA ILE A 132 -26.38 15.59 -14.44
C ILE A 132 -26.08 16.23 -13.08
N SER A 133 -27.16 16.67 -12.43
CA SER A 133 -27.24 16.71 -10.97
C SER A 133 -27.46 15.28 -10.48
N SER A 134 -26.56 14.35 -10.78
CA SER A 134 -26.61 13.06 -10.11
C SER A 134 -26.11 13.27 -8.69
N ASP A 135 -26.90 12.89 -7.69
CA ASP A 135 -26.58 13.01 -6.26
C ASP A 135 -25.16 12.51 -5.94
N PHE A 136 -24.70 11.47 -6.63
CA PHE A 136 -23.33 10.92 -6.54
C PHE A 136 -22.20 11.93 -6.84
N LEU A 137 -22.37 12.83 -7.81
CA LEU A 137 -21.34 13.83 -8.17
C LEU A 137 -21.29 14.99 -7.17
N VAL A 138 -22.45 15.37 -6.61
CA VAL A 138 -22.53 16.38 -5.55
C VAL A 138 -21.89 15.83 -4.27
N GLU A 139 -22.18 14.58 -3.91
CA GLU A 139 -21.57 13.89 -2.76
C GLU A 139 -20.06 13.64 -2.94
N SER A 140 -19.58 13.41 -4.17
CA SER A 140 -18.16 13.14 -4.43
C SER A 140 -17.29 14.40 -4.61
N ARG A 141 -17.89 15.58 -4.83
CA ARG A 141 -17.16 16.85 -5.02
C ARG A 141 -16.14 17.22 -3.93
N PRO A 142 -16.44 17.05 -2.62
CA PRO A 142 -15.46 17.29 -1.56
C PRO A 142 -14.23 16.38 -1.67
N TYR A 143 -14.41 15.15 -2.15
CA TYR A 143 -13.31 14.20 -2.35
C TYR A 143 -12.40 14.64 -3.49
N PHE A 144 -12.94 15.18 -4.59
CA PHE A 144 -12.12 15.74 -5.69
C PHE A 144 -11.31 16.97 -5.26
N GLU A 145 -11.90 17.87 -4.47
CA GLU A 145 -11.18 19.03 -3.93
C GLU A 145 -10.07 18.61 -2.95
N SER A 146 -10.36 17.63 -2.09
CA SER A 146 -9.37 17.00 -1.20
C SER A 146 -8.25 16.32 -2.00
N LEU A 147 -8.59 15.58 -3.06
CA LEU A 147 -7.62 14.93 -3.94
C LEU A 147 -6.71 15.95 -4.63
N SER A 148 -7.24 17.12 -5.05
CA SER A 148 -6.42 18.22 -5.58
C SER A 148 -5.41 18.75 -4.57
N SER A 149 -5.81 18.93 -3.31
CA SER A 149 -4.92 19.34 -2.22
C SER A 149 -3.82 18.30 -1.96
N LEU A 150 -4.19 17.03 -2.00
CA LEU A 150 -3.27 15.93 -1.79
C LEU A 150 -2.25 15.80 -2.92
N VAL A 151 -2.69 15.89 -4.18
CA VAL A 151 -1.79 15.88 -5.35
C VAL A 151 -0.78 17.03 -5.27
N LYS A 152 -1.22 18.23 -4.87
CA LYS A 152 -0.30 19.37 -4.64
C LYS A 152 0.73 19.05 -3.55
N THR A 153 0.31 18.42 -2.46
CA THR A 153 1.21 18.00 -1.38
C THR A 153 2.22 16.97 -1.86
N SER A 154 1.78 15.95 -2.60
CA SER A 154 2.65 14.95 -3.23
C SER A 154 3.66 15.57 -4.19
N MET A 155 3.24 16.51 -5.05
CA MET A 155 4.15 17.24 -5.93
C MET A 155 5.19 18.05 -5.14
N ARG A 156 4.78 18.70 -4.04
CA ARG A 156 5.71 19.42 -3.15
C ARG A 156 6.74 18.47 -2.52
N ILE A 157 6.31 17.29 -2.09
CA ILE A 157 7.22 16.25 -1.57
C ILE A 157 8.25 15.87 -2.63
N CYS A 158 7.80 15.52 -3.84
CA CYS A 158 8.68 15.13 -4.94
C CYS A 158 9.69 16.23 -5.29
N LEU A 159 9.23 17.48 -5.40
CA LEU A 159 10.09 18.62 -5.70
C LEU A 159 11.16 18.83 -4.62
N ASN A 160 10.80 18.73 -3.33
CA ASN A 160 11.76 18.84 -2.24
C ASN A 160 12.77 17.68 -2.24
N TYR A 161 12.34 16.46 -2.58
CA TYR A 161 13.21 15.30 -2.69
C TYR A 161 14.24 15.45 -3.82
N VAL A 162 13.80 15.90 -5.00
CA VAL A 162 14.69 16.20 -6.14
C VAL A 162 15.70 17.27 -5.75
N ASN A 163 15.25 18.33 -5.07
CA ASN A 163 16.10 19.41 -4.59
C ASN A 163 16.94 19.07 -3.33
N ARG A 164 16.95 17.80 -2.90
CA ARG A 164 17.67 17.30 -1.71
C ARG A 164 17.31 18.01 -0.40
N ASN A 165 16.13 18.61 -0.33
CA ASN A 165 15.62 19.23 0.90
C ASN A 165 14.91 18.19 1.78
N ILE A 166 15.71 17.28 2.34
CA ILE A 166 15.19 16.12 3.09
C ILE A 166 14.42 16.55 4.33
N SER A 167 14.85 17.59 5.05
CA SER A 167 14.14 18.09 6.22
C SER A 167 12.70 18.51 5.88
N LYS A 168 12.47 19.15 4.72
CA LYS A 168 11.11 19.45 4.26
C LYS A 168 10.34 18.21 3.84
N VAL A 169 10.98 17.24 3.20
CA VAL A 169 10.34 15.95 2.85
C VAL A 169 9.83 15.26 4.12
N ILE A 170 10.69 15.10 5.12
CA ILE A 170 10.35 14.47 6.40
C ILE A 170 9.23 15.26 7.12
N LYS A 171 9.31 16.59 7.13
CA LYS A 171 8.25 17.43 7.70
C LYS A 171 6.91 17.24 7.00
N LEU A 172 6.91 17.15 5.66
CA LEU A 172 5.68 16.91 4.88
C LEU A 172 5.15 15.49 5.09
N PHE A 173 6.01 14.48 5.25
CA PHE A 173 5.58 13.12 5.57
C PHE A 173 4.77 13.06 6.87
N LYS A 174 5.20 13.80 7.90
CA LYS A 174 4.47 13.91 9.17
C LYS A 174 3.12 14.62 9.07
N GLN A 175 2.91 15.42 8.01
CA GLN A 175 1.68 16.18 7.77
C GLN A 175 0.69 15.45 6.85
N LEU A 176 1.08 14.30 6.30
CA LEU A 176 0.19 13.49 5.49
C LEU A 176 -0.89 12.83 6.36
N PRO A 177 -2.09 12.59 5.80
CA PRO A 177 -3.04 11.63 6.36
C PRO A 177 -2.35 10.28 6.64
N LEU A 178 -2.80 9.54 7.66
CA LEU A 178 -2.18 8.31 8.15
C LEU A 178 -2.00 7.28 7.02
N SER A 179 -3.00 7.09 6.17
CA SER A 179 -2.92 6.15 5.03
C SER A 179 -1.73 6.44 4.11
N LEU A 180 -1.51 7.71 3.79
CA LEU A 180 -0.44 8.16 2.92
C LEU A 180 0.90 8.28 3.66
N GLN A 181 0.85 8.56 4.95
CA GLN A 181 2.02 8.51 5.81
C GLN A 181 2.59 7.09 5.85
N MET A 182 1.75 6.07 6.00
CA MET A 182 2.15 4.66 5.94
C MET A 182 2.88 4.33 4.63
N ILE A 183 2.32 4.77 3.49
CA ILE A 183 2.96 4.59 2.18
C ILE A 183 4.27 5.37 2.08
N ALA A 184 4.28 6.63 2.52
CA ALA A 184 5.47 7.49 2.48
C ALA A 184 6.62 6.89 3.30
N PHE A 185 6.33 6.26 4.45
CA PHE A 185 7.33 5.68 5.33
C PHE A 185 8.04 4.45 4.72
N LEU A 186 7.41 3.77 3.74
CA LEU A 186 8.08 2.72 2.95
C LEU A 186 9.28 3.25 2.15
N HIS A 187 9.32 4.57 1.88
CA HIS A 187 10.42 5.23 1.17
C HIS A 187 11.55 5.73 2.09
N LEU A 188 11.38 5.68 3.42
CA LEU A 188 12.39 6.13 4.38
C LEU A 188 13.76 5.44 4.20
N PRO A 189 13.88 4.14 3.90
CA PRO A 189 15.19 3.52 3.68
C PRO A 189 16.01 4.19 2.55
N GLU A 190 15.35 4.58 1.46
CA GLU A 190 16.00 5.25 0.34
C GLU A 190 16.39 6.69 0.72
N ILE A 191 15.49 7.39 1.42
CA ILE A 191 15.75 8.75 1.92
C ILE A 191 16.91 8.76 2.92
N ARG A 192 16.95 7.81 3.86
CA ARG A 192 18.02 7.63 4.85
C ARG A 192 19.35 7.38 4.17
N ARG A 193 19.41 6.40 3.25
CA ARG A 193 20.63 6.10 2.49
C ARG A 193 21.13 7.30 1.71
N THR A 194 20.24 8.01 1.02
CA THR A 194 20.57 9.20 0.23
C THR A 194 21.09 10.31 1.14
N THR A 195 20.45 10.56 2.27
CA THR A 195 20.89 11.58 3.23
C THR A 195 22.25 11.24 3.82
N LEU A 196 22.46 10.01 4.27
CA LEU A 196 23.75 9.57 4.82
C LEU A 196 24.88 9.71 3.78
N LYS A 197 24.62 9.39 2.51
CA LYS A 197 25.57 9.60 1.40
C LYS A 197 25.92 11.08 1.21
N ILE A 198 24.91 11.95 1.20
CA ILE A 198 25.10 13.40 1.06
C ILE A 198 25.92 13.92 2.24
N MET A 199 25.58 13.50 3.46
CA MET A 199 26.27 13.91 4.68
C MET A 199 27.72 13.40 4.72
N ALA A 200 28.00 12.19 4.24
CA ALA A 200 29.36 11.66 4.12
C ALA A 200 30.26 12.56 3.26
N SER A 201 29.68 13.21 2.25
CA SER A 201 30.39 14.17 1.39
C SER A 201 30.43 15.59 1.97
N ALA A 202 29.31 16.07 2.53
CA ALA A 202 29.17 17.46 2.99
C ALA A 202 29.82 17.73 4.36
N TYR A 203 29.76 16.76 5.28
CA TYR A 203 30.33 16.83 6.63
C TYR A 203 31.65 16.05 6.73
N HIS A 204 32.39 15.92 5.61
CA HIS A 204 33.62 15.14 5.55
C HIS A 204 34.68 15.67 6.54
N SER A 205 34.89 14.96 7.65
CA SER A 205 35.84 15.35 8.69
C SER A 205 36.32 14.17 9.51
N LYS A 206 37.63 14.12 9.77
CA LYS A 206 38.25 13.13 10.68
C LYS A 206 38.10 13.48 12.16
N ASN A 207 37.79 14.73 12.47
CA ASN A 207 37.81 15.23 13.85
C ASN A 207 36.42 15.58 14.39
N LEU A 208 35.45 15.83 13.49
CA LEU A 208 34.09 16.21 13.86
C LEU A 208 33.13 15.05 13.68
N THR A 209 32.13 15.00 14.55
CA THR A 209 31.07 14.01 14.52
C THR A 209 29.72 14.70 14.53
N PHE A 210 28.73 14.12 13.86
CA PHE A 210 27.36 14.60 13.89
C PHE A 210 26.57 13.88 15.00
N PRO A 211 25.85 14.59 15.89
CA PRO A 211 25.13 13.97 17.01
C PRO A 211 24.13 12.90 16.58
N LEU A 212 24.17 11.73 17.22
CA LEU A 212 23.33 10.57 16.88
C LEU A 212 21.84 10.83 17.12
N ASP A 213 21.51 11.45 18.23
CA ASP A 213 20.15 11.83 18.63
C ASP A 213 19.49 12.75 17.59
N VAL A 214 20.19 13.83 17.23
CA VAL A 214 19.71 14.79 16.23
C VAL A 214 19.49 14.12 14.87
N LEU A 215 20.39 13.23 14.45
CA LEU A 215 20.27 12.53 13.17
C LEU A 215 19.16 11.47 13.19
N SER A 216 19.02 10.76 14.32
CA SER A 216 17.98 9.77 14.56
C SER A 216 16.60 10.41 14.39
N ASP A 217 16.38 11.55 15.04
CA ASP A 217 15.13 12.31 14.99
C ASP A 217 14.90 12.93 13.60
N MET A 218 15.94 13.50 12.98
CA MET A 218 15.85 14.10 11.64
C MET A 218 15.41 13.09 10.58
N LEU A 219 15.78 11.81 10.74
CA LEU A 219 15.53 10.73 9.78
C LEU A 219 14.48 9.72 10.23
N LEU A 220 13.73 10.06 11.28
CA LEU A 220 12.61 9.28 11.83
C LEU A 220 12.97 7.84 12.18
N TYR A 221 14.16 7.59 12.71
CA TYR A 221 14.49 6.27 13.26
C TYR A 221 13.69 6.01 14.54
N ASN A 222 13.32 4.75 14.79
CA ASN A 222 12.63 4.40 16.03
C ASN A 222 13.53 4.61 17.25
N CYS A 223 14.83 4.35 17.09
CA CYS A 223 15.83 4.58 18.11
C CYS A 223 17.23 4.77 17.50
N VAL A 224 18.15 5.30 18.31
CA VAL A 224 19.55 5.53 17.92
C VAL A 224 20.25 4.23 17.49
N ASP A 225 19.89 3.08 18.07
CA ASP A 225 20.50 1.80 17.70
C ASP A 225 20.19 1.39 16.25
N GLU A 226 19.01 1.74 15.73
CA GLU A 226 18.70 1.51 14.31
C GLU A 226 19.58 2.37 13.40
N LEU A 227 19.79 3.63 13.77
CA LEU A 227 20.71 4.52 13.05
C LEU A 227 22.13 3.98 13.06
N ILE A 228 22.64 3.54 14.21
CA ILE A 228 23.98 2.96 14.34
C ILE A 228 24.12 1.72 13.43
N ARG A 229 23.12 0.83 13.42
CA ARG A 229 23.10 -0.34 12.54
C ARG A 229 23.17 0.06 11.06
N ASP A 230 22.41 1.06 10.64
CA ASP A 230 22.42 1.53 9.25
C ASP A 230 23.73 2.24 8.90
N CYS A 231 24.27 3.08 9.79
CA CYS A 231 25.58 3.70 9.63
C CYS A 231 26.67 2.64 9.42
N ASN A 232 26.75 1.65 10.31
CA ASN A 232 27.73 0.56 10.20
C ASN A 232 27.53 -0.25 8.90
N TYR A 233 26.28 -0.53 8.52
CA TYR A 233 25.98 -1.24 7.27
C TYR A 233 26.45 -0.49 6.02
N TYR A 234 26.38 0.84 6.02
CA TYR A 234 26.91 1.70 4.95
C TYR A 234 28.38 2.10 5.14
N GLY A 235 29.09 1.52 6.12
CA GLY A 235 30.53 1.75 6.36
C GLY A 235 30.88 2.99 7.18
N LEU A 236 29.89 3.74 7.67
CA LEU A 236 30.11 4.91 8.53
C LEU A 236 30.47 4.49 9.96
N LYS A 237 31.41 5.22 10.57
CA LYS A 237 31.91 4.94 11.92
C LYS A 237 31.24 5.82 12.96
N ILE A 238 31.08 5.28 14.16
CA ILE A 238 30.56 6.01 15.32
C ILE A 238 31.72 6.36 16.25
N GLN A 239 31.82 7.63 16.64
CA GLN A 239 32.82 8.13 17.60
C GLN A 239 32.16 9.15 18.54
N GLN A 240 32.50 9.13 19.83
CA GLN A 240 32.07 10.15 20.81
C GLN A 240 30.57 10.49 20.77
N ASN A 241 29.70 9.47 20.68
CA ASN A 241 28.25 9.62 20.58
C ASN A 241 27.74 10.36 19.31
N GLY A 242 28.54 10.35 18.25
CA GLY A 242 28.19 10.92 16.95
C GLY A 242 28.67 10.08 15.78
N VAL A 243 28.09 10.34 14.60
CA VAL A 243 28.52 9.74 13.33
C VAL A 243 29.71 10.52 12.79
N GLN A 244 30.82 9.84 12.54
CA GLN A 244 31.95 10.40 11.81
C GLN A 244 31.70 10.22 10.31
N PHE A 245 31.52 11.34 9.61
CA PHE A 245 31.25 11.34 8.18
C PHE A 245 32.54 11.42 7.38
N MET A 246 32.81 10.36 6.61
CA MET A 246 33.94 10.28 5.68
C MET A 246 33.43 9.79 4.32
N LYS A 247 33.60 10.59 3.27
CA LYS A 247 33.19 10.23 1.90
C LYS A 247 33.78 8.91 1.42
N THR A 248 35.03 8.63 1.81
CA THR A 248 35.75 7.39 1.46
C THR A 248 35.19 6.13 2.12
N ASP A 249 34.49 6.30 3.24
CA ASP A 249 34.04 5.17 4.06
C ASP A 249 32.62 4.73 3.67
N PHE A 250 31.90 5.55 2.90
CA PHE A 250 30.53 5.23 2.49
C PHE A 250 30.49 4.18 1.38
N LEU A 251 29.88 3.03 1.68
CA LEU A 251 29.75 1.90 0.77
C LEU A 251 28.57 2.10 -0.21
N GLU A 252 28.86 2.65 -1.38
CA GLU A 252 27.84 2.97 -2.40
C GLU A 252 27.21 1.75 -3.07
N ASP A 253 27.91 0.62 -3.10
CA ASP A 253 27.46 -0.66 -3.68
C ASP A 253 26.39 -1.35 -2.82
N LYS A 254 26.32 -1.02 -1.52
CA LYS A 254 25.31 -1.56 -0.62
C LYS A 254 23.90 -1.12 -1.03
N ALA A 255 23.03 -2.10 -1.21
CA ALA A 255 21.60 -1.89 -1.43
C ALA A 255 20.96 -1.20 -0.22
N LYS A 256 19.86 -0.48 -0.46
CA LYS A 256 19.07 0.11 0.63
C LYS A 256 18.58 -0.98 1.59
N VAL A 257 18.56 -0.65 2.88
CA VAL A 257 17.99 -1.52 3.91
C VAL A 257 16.49 -1.75 3.66
N LYS A 258 15.96 -2.87 4.16
CA LYS A 258 14.52 -3.15 4.07
C LYS A 258 13.73 -2.13 4.93
N PRO A 259 12.49 -1.78 4.54
CA PRO A 259 11.60 -1.00 5.39
C PRO A 259 11.44 -1.64 6.77
N ARG A 260 11.38 -0.81 7.81
CA ARG A 260 11.10 -1.21 9.18
C ARG A 260 9.74 -0.66 9.59
N ARG A 261 9.05 -1.38 10.47
CA ARG A 261 7.82 -0.90 11.11
C ARG A 261 8.13 0.36 11.92
N SER A 262 7.27 1.37 11.83
CA SER A 262 7.46 2.64 12.52
C SER A 262 6.66 2.69 13.81
N GLU A 263 7.34 2.97 14.93
CA GLU A 263 6.68 3.12 16.22
C GLU A 263 5.76 4.36 16.28
N GLU A 264 6.08 5.40 15.50
CA GLU A 264 5.25 6.60 15.39
C GLU A 264 3.89 6.26 14.77
N ILE A 265 3.89 5.48 13.68
CA ILE A 265 2.67 4.99 13.03
C ILE A 265 1.92 4.01 13.93
N ASP A 266 2.63 3.07 14.58
CA ASP A 266 1.99 2.10 15.46
C ASP A 266 1.28 2.75 16.64
N LYS A 267 1.82 3.86 17.18
CA LYS A 267 1.15 4.63 18.23
C LYS A 267 -0.18 5.21 17.72
N THR A 268 -0.20 5.77 16.52
CA THR A 268 -1.42 6.30 15.91
C THR A 268 -2.44 5.20 15.60
N LEU A 269 -1.97 4.05 15.10
CA LEU A 269 -2.84 2.92 14.75
C LEU A 269 -3.45 2.22 15.97
N LYS A 270 -2.80 2.25 17.14
CA LYS A 270 -3.33 1.60 18.36
C LYS A 270 -4.72 2.09 18.76
N ASP A 271 -5.00 3.36 18.51
CA ASP A 271 -6.28 3.99 18.84
C ASP A 271 -7.26 3.97 17.65
N THR A 272 -6.88 3.33 16.53
CA THR A 272 -7.63 3.32 15.28
C THR A 272 -8.26 1.95 15.03
N ASP A 273 -9.56 1.92 14.74
CA ASP A 273 -10.21 0.72 14.19
C ASP A 273 -9.71 0.52 12.75
N ILE A 274 -8.89 -0.51 12.54
CA ILE A 274 -8.21 -0.78 11.26
C ILE A 274 -9.22 -1.04 10.15
N SER A 275 -10.31 -1.75 10.45
CA SER A 275 -11.34 -2.07 9.48
C SER A 275 -12.07 -0.81 9.03
N MET A 276 -12.46 0.04 9.97
CA MET A 276 -13.09 1.32 9.66
C MET A 276 -12.14 2.25 8.92
N PHE A 277 -10.87 2.29 9.31
CA PHE A 277 -9.84 3.08 8.66
C PHE A 277 -9.60 2.65 7.19
N LEU A 278 -9.55 1.35 6.92
CA LEU A 278 -9.33 0.86 5.56
C LEU A 278 -10.56 1.02 4.66
N LEU A 279 -11.76 1.07 5.24
CA LEU A 279 -13.01 1.26 4.49
C LEU A 279 -13.35 2.72 4.22
N TYR A 280 -13.14 3.58 5.21
CA TYR A 280 -13.60 4.97 5.16
C TYR A 280 -12.43 5.97 5.09
N GLY A 281 -11.20 5.53 5.30
CA GLY A 281 -10.00 6.34 5.20
C GLY A 281 -9.68 7.13 6.47
N ASP A 282 -8.90 8.19 6.31
CA ASP A 282 -8.45 9.08 7.38
C ASP A 282 -9.61 10.01 7.83
N HIS A 283 -10.42 9.57 8.79
CA HIS A 283 -11.50 10.36 9.41
C HIS A 283 -11.22 10.66 10.89
#